data_AF-A0A937G0P4-F1
#
_entry.id   AF-A0A937G0P4-F1
#
_cell.length_a   1.000
_cell.length_b   1.000
_cell.length_c   1.000
_cell.angle_alpha   90.00
_cell.angle_beta   90.00
_cell.angle_gamma   90.00
#
_symmetry.space_group_name_H-M   'P 1'
#
loop_
_entity.id
_entity.type
_entity.pdbx_description
1 polymer ?
#
loop_
_entity_poly.entity_id
_entity_poly.type
_entity_poly.pdbx_seq_one_letter_code
_entity_poly.pdbx_strand_id
1 'polypeptide(L)'
;MMNSVLFGNGLNRLSATNKSWDELLDEIKYPNEFDNGNLPNTMVYERILFERPGLSNILEEELNVKEKIAKAYENIDAPSIYRELYSLNAQNYLTTNYDYAFRDSILDEFDYKVLNKSTEEIYSIRRKIEIEKNGHEPTNIWHIHGEIQHPKTIMLGLDHYCGEIGKIDAFIKGRYKYSVDGKTKKLKSVKEKLILNELDGVSSQPAK
;
A
#
# COMPACT_ATOMS: atom_id res chain seq x y z
N MET A 1 -15.06 13.50 15.65
CA MET A 1 -15.41 12.99 14.31
C MET A 1 -14.23 12.20 13.80
N MET A 2 -14.45 11.00 13.26
CA MET A 2 -13.38 10.20 12.64
C MET A 2 -13.17 10.72 11.22
N ASN A 3 -12.17 11.57 11.03
CA ASN A 3 -11.85 12.12 9.71
C ASN A 3 -10.85 11.21 8.99
N SER A 4 -10.95 11.20 7.66
CA SER A 4 -10.05 10.47 6.78
C SER A 4 -9.47 11.41 5.73
N VAL A 5 -8.20 11.21 5.39
CA VAL A 5 -7.46 11.95 4.37
C VAL A 5 -6.88 10.96 3.38
N LEU A 6 -6.99 11.24 2.07
CA LEU A 6 -6.33 10.48 1.02
C LEU A 6 -5.31 11.37 0.31
N PHE A 7 -4.09 10.89 0.17
CA PHE A 7 -3.02 11.56 -0.57
C PHE A 7 -2.24 10.56 -1.42
N GLY A 8 -1.33 11.07 -2.24
CA GLY A 8 -0.48 10.23 -3.09
C GLY A 8 0.84 10.92 -3.42
N ASN A 9 1.53 10.40 -4.43
CA ASN A 9 2.94 10.72 -4.66
C ASN A 9 3.19 12.18 -5.06
N GLY A 10 2.13 12.92 -5.40
CA GLY A 10 2.20 14.36 -5.65
C GLY A 10 2.83 15.15 -4.49
N LEU A 11 2.65 14.72 -3.24
CA LEU A 11 3.29 15.37 -2.09
C LEU A 11 4.79 15.02 -2.00
N ASN A 12 5.17 13.77 -2.28
CA ASN A 12 6.58 13.36 -2.35
C ASN A 12 7.35 14.14 -3.42
N ARG A 13 6.71 14.66 -4.47
CA ARG A 13 7.38 15.51 -5.48
C ARG A 13 7.99 16.80 -4.94
N LEU A 14 7.68 17.18 -3.70
CA LEU A 14 8.33 18.29 -3.01
C LEU A 14 9.69 17.90 -2.38
N SER A 15 10.00 16.60 -2.32
CA SER A 15 11.27 16.05 -1.86
C SER A 15 12.25 15.87 -3.02
N ALA A 16 13.55 16.07 -2.75
CA ALA A 16 14.61 15.92 -3.74
C ALA A 16 14.91 14.45 -4.09
N THR A 17 14.57 13.51 -3.18
CA THR A 17 14.83 12.08 -3.36
C THR A 17 13.67 11.32 -3.99
N ASN A 18 12.57 12.00 -4.30
CA ASN A 18 11.41 11.38 -4.92
C ASN A 18 11.65 11.00 -6.38
N LYS A 19 11.01 9.91 -6.80
CA LYS A 19 10.97 9.44 -8.19
C LYS A 19 9.57 9.58 -8.78
N SER A 20 9.52 10.06 -10.00
CA SER A 20 8.34 9.96 -10.86
C SER A 20 8.13 8.52 -11.34
N TRP A 21 6.96 8.26 -11.90
CA TRP A 21 6.66 6.96 -12.48
C TRP A 21 7.58 6.61 -13.65
N ASP A 22 7.90 7.59 -14.50
CA ASP A 22 8.74 7.34 -15.67
C ASP A 22 10.16 6.96 -15.25
N GLU A 23 10.74 7.69 -14.28
CA GLU A 23 12.05 7.38 -13.70
C GLU A 23 12.07 5.99 -13.05
N LEU A 24 11.00 5.63 -12.31
CA LEU A 24 10.88 4.30 -11.71
C LEU A 24 10.84 3.20 -12.77
N LEU A 25 9.99 3.35 -13.79
CA LEU A 25 9.80 2.37 -14.83
C LEU A 25 11.09 2.19 -15.63
N ASP A 26 11.77 3.29 -15.96
CA ASP A 26 13.07 3.25 -16.66
C ASP A 26 14.14 2.51 -15.86
N GLU A 27 14.17 2.66 -14.54
CA GLU A 27 15.10 1.94 -13.67
C GLU A 27 14.85 0.43 -13.64
N ILE A 28 13.58 0.00 -13.56
CA ILE A 28 13.24 -1.42 -13.42
C ILE A 28 13.24 -2.19 -14.77
N LYS A 29 13.23 -1.48 -15.90
CA LYS A 29 13.36 -2.05 -17.26
C LYS A 29 14.63 -2.85 -17.43
N TYR A 30 15.74 -2.40 -16.87
CA TYR A 30 17.03 -3.07 -17.01
C TYR A 30 16.94 -4.57 -16.63
N PRO A 31 17.44 -5.50 -17.47
CA PRO A 31 18.30 -5.29 -18.64
C PRO A 31 17.58 -5.10 -19.99
N ASN A 32 16.25 -5.10 -20.03
CA ASN A 32 15.52 -4.98 -21.28
C ASN A 32 15.10 -3.52 -21.53
N GLU A 33 15.93 -2.78 -22.26
CA GLU A 33 15.65 -1.39 -22.60
C GLU A 33 14.69 -1.31 -23.79
N PHE A 34 13.59 -0.59 -23.60
CA PHE A 34 12.62 -0.30 -24.65
C PHE A 34 11.98 1.06 -24.44
N ASP A 35 11.53 1.67 -25.54
CA ASP A 35 10.74 2.89 -25.51
C ASP A 35 9.30 2.60 -25.02
N ASN A 36 8.83 3.42 -24.08
CA ASN A 36 7.45 3.35 -23.57
C ASN A 36 6.43 3.70 -24.66
N GLY A 37 6.79 4.58 -25.59
CA GLY A 37 5.87 5.12 -26.58
C GLY A 37 4.62 5.70 -25.93
N ASN A 38 3.44 5.25 -26.36
CA ASN A 38 2.15 5.69 -25.82
C ASN A 38 1.53 4.67 -24.84
N LEU A 39 2.30 3.70 -24.34
CA LEU A 39 1.78 2.70 -23.42
C LEU A 39 1.49 3.33 -22.05
N PRO A 40 0.34 3.02 -21.43
CA PRO A 40 0.09 3.36 -20.03
C PRO A 40 1.12 2.71 -19.11
N ASN A 41 1.46 3.37 -17.98
CA ASN A 41 2.44 2.88 -17.00
C ASN A 41 2.18 1.44 -16.53
N THR A 42 0.91 1.05 -16.37
CA THR A 42 0.51 -0.32 -16.02
C THR A 42 0.94 -1.34 -17.07
N MET A 43 0.80 -1.01 -18.36
CA MET A 43 1.21 -1.86 -19.47
C MET A 43 2.74 -1.85 -19.66
N VAL A 44 3.40 -0.74 -19.39
CA VAL A 44 4.87 -0.69 -19.36
C VAL A 44 5.40 -1.65 -18.30
N TYR A 45 4.82 -1.63 -17.08
CA TYR A 45 5.16 -2.59 -16.03
C TYR A 45 4.95 -4.05 -16.47
N GLU A 46 3.80 -4.37 -17.06
CA GLU A 46 3.53 -5.73 -17.55
C GLU A 46 4.53 -6.15 -18.64
N ARG A 47 4.88 -5.23 -19.53
CA ARG A 47 5.88 -5.46 -20.58
C ARG A 47 7.28 -5.73 -20.00
N ILE A 48 7.68 -5.01 -18.95
CA ILE A 48 8.95 -5.26 -18.23
C ILE A 48 9.01 -6.71 -17.75
N LEU A 49 7.89 -7.23 -17.22
CA LEU A 49 7.82 -8.60 -16.73
C LEU A 49 7.85 -9.62 -17.87
N PHE A 50 7.01 -9.44 -18.89
CA PHE A 50 6.84 -10.43 -19.96
C PHE A 50 7.99 -10.49 -20.95
N GLU A 51 8.69 -9.37 -21.16
CA GLU A 51 9.84 -9.31 -22.07
C GLU A 51 11.18 -9.54 -21.34
N ARG A 52 11.18 -10.01 -20.09
CA ARG A 52 12.42 -10.26 -19.35
C ARG A 52 13.26 -11.37 -20.02
N PRO A 53 14.54 -11.12 -20.35
CA PRO A 53 15.40 -12.14 -20.93
C PRO A 53 15.57 -13.34 -19.99
N GLY A 54 15.37 -14.55 -20.52
CA GLY A 54 15.50 -15.79 -19.73
C GLY A 54 14.37 -16.03 -18.73
N LEU A 55 13.22 -15.36 -18.89
CA LEU A 55 12.04 -15.57 -18.06
C LEU A 55 11.65 -17.05 -18.00
N SER A 56 11.74 -17.64 -16.82
CA SER A 56 11.32 -19.02 -16.53
C SER A 56 10.09 -19.09 -15.63
N ASN A 57 9.93 -18.12 -14.72
CA ASN A 57 8.83 -18.04 -13.77
C ASN A 57 8.41 -16.58 -13.57
N ILE A 58 7.20 -16.26 -14.02
CA ILE A 58 6.63 -14.90 -13.95
C ILE A 58 6.43 -14.40 -12.51
N LEU A 59 6.08 -15.30 -11.57
CA LEU A 59 5.81 -14.90 -10.19
C LEU A 59 7.08 -14.55 -9.43
N GLU A 60 8.17 -15.27 -9.71
CA GLU A 60 9.49 -14.99 -9.15
C GLU A 60 10.04 -13.68 -9.74
N GLU A 61 9.90 -13.50 -11.06
CA GLU A 61 10.33 -12.26 -11.72
C GLU A 61 9.56 -11.04 -11.22
N GLU A 62 8.24 -11.17 -11.06
CA GLU A 62 7.42 -10.12 -10.47
C GLU A 62 7.91 -9.75 -9.06
N LEU A 63 8.17 -10.74 -8.21
CA LEU A 63 8.68 -10.46 -6.87
C LEU A 63 10.02 -9.72 -6.93
N ASN A 64 10.94 -10.16 -7.79
CA ASN A 64 12.23 -9.49 -8.00
C ASN A 64 12.07 -8.03 -8.45
N VAL A 65 11.13 -7.76 -9.35
CA VAL A 65 10.82 -6.38 -9.78
C VAL A 65 10.24 -5.57 -8.64
N LYS A 66 9.28 -6.11 -7.88
CA LYS A 66 8.70 -5.41 -6.72
C LYS A 66 9.73 -5.14 -5.63
N GLU A 67 10.71 -6.01 -5.43
CA GLU A 67 11.83 -5.76 -4.52
C GLU A 67 12.75 -4.62 -5.01
N LYS A 68 12.97 -4.49 -6.32
CA LYS A 68 13.69 -3.33 -6.88
C LYS A 68 12.90 -2.04 -6.65
N ILE A 69 11.59 -2.06 -6.86
CA ILE A 69 10.71 -0.92 -6.56
C ILE A 69 10.80 -0.55 -5.08
N ALA A 70 10.72 -1.53 -4.18
CA ALA A 70 10.83 -1.29 -2.75
C ALA A 70 12.15 -0.60 -2.37
N LYS A 71 13.28 -1.06 -2.94
CA LYS A 71 14.60 -0.43 -2.75
C LYS A 71 14.65 0.99 -3.30
N ALA A 72 14.04 1.25 -4.45
CA ALA A 72 14.01 2.58 -5.06
C ALA A 72 13.25 3.62 -4.22
N TYR A 73 12.36 3.18 -3.33
CA TYR A 73 11.54 4.01 -2.45
C TYR A 73 11.90 3.89 -0.96
N GLU A 74 13.01 3.23 -0.61
CA GLU A 74 13.38 3.00 0.79
C GLU A 74 13.80 4.28 1.52
N ASN A 75 14.35 5.27 0.79
CA ASN A 75 14.95 6.49 1.35
C ASN A 75 14.33 7.76 0.76
N ILE A 76 13.00 7.84 0.73
CA ILE A 76 12.28 9.07 0.36
C ILE A 76 12.27 10.03 1.54
N ASP A 77 12.79 11.25 1.35
CA ASP A 77 12.79 12.26 2.41
C ASP A 77 11.39 12.80 2.60
N ALA A 78 11.01 13.01 3.86
CA ALA A 78 9.73 13.58 4.21
C ALA A 78 9.66 15.09 3.89
N PRO A 79 8.83 15.54 2.93
CA PRO A 79 8.58 16.96 2.74
C PRO A 79 7.87 17.57 3.96
N SER A 80 8.15 18.85 4.24
CA SER A 80 7.57 19.56 5.40
C SER A 80 6.04 19.56 5.43
N ILE A 81 5.40 19.50 4.25
CA ILE A 81 3.94 19.46 4.08
C ILE A 81 3.31 18.25 4.82
N TYR A 82 4.05 17.17 5.06
CA TYR A 82 3.52 16.01 5.80
C TYR A 82 3.20 16.33 7.26
N ARG A 83 3.94 17.26 7.87
CA ARG A 83 3.62 17.73 9.22
C ARG A 83 2.34 18.55 9.23
N GLU A 84 2.15 19.41 8.22
CA GLU A 84 0.91 20.16 8.04
C GLU A 84 -0.28 19.21 7.78
N LEU A 85 -0.07 18.18 6.96
CA LEU A 85 -1.08 17.14 6.70
C LEU A 85 -1.46 16.40 7.98
N TYR A 86 -0.47 16.05 8.80
CA TYR A 86 -0.70 15.38 10.09
C TYR A 86 -1.43 16.29 11.11
N SER A 87 -1.17 17.60 11.06
CA SER A 87 -1.81 18.60 11.92
C SER A 87 -3.34 18.70 11.75
N LEU A 88 -3.88 18.17 10.64
CA LEU A 88 -5.32 18.01 10.43
C LEU A 88 -5.97 17.07 11.45
N ASN A 89 -5.16 16.31 12.20
CA ASN A 89 -5.59 15.40 13.27
C ASN A 89 -6.67 14.41 12.78
N ALA A 90 -6.52 13.94 11.54
CA ALA A 90 -7.35 12.87 11.02
C ALA A 90 -7.00 11.54 11.71
N GLN A 91 -7.99 10.66 11.82
CA GLN A 91 -7.76 9.33 12.39
C GLN A 91 -7.20 8.38 11.33
N ASN A 92 -7.58 8.55 10.06
CA ASN A 92 -7.17 7.67 8.98
C ASN A 92 -6.48 8.46 7.86
N TYR A 93 -5.27 8.06 7.53
CA TYR A 93 -4.50 8.58 6.41
C TYR A 93 -4.32 7.45 5.40
N LEU A 94 -4.93 7.60 4.23
CA LEU A 94 -4.82 6.65 3.14
C LEU A 94 -3.81 7.20 2.14
N THR A 95 -2.93 6.34 1.63
CA THR A 95 -1.94 6.73 0.63
C THR A 95 -1.74 5.67 -0.43
N THR A 96 -1.51 6.13 -1.65
CA THR A 96 -1.07 5.31 -2.78
C THR A 96 0.45 5.19 -2.89
N ASN A 97 1.18 5.83 -1.97
CA ASN A 97 2.64 5.76 -1.89
C ASN A 97 3.09 4.44 -1.27
N TYR A 98 4.21 3.92 -1.75
CA TYR A 98 4.82 2.70 -1.21
C TYR A 98 5.75 2.99 -0.02
N ASP A 99 6.40 4.16 -0.03
CA ASP A 99 7.36 4.60 0.97
C ASP A 99 6.72 4.99 2.31
N TYR A 100 7.56 5.21 3.32
CA TYR A 100 7.12 5.58 4.66
C TYR A 100 7.41 7.03 5.05
N ALA A 101 7.72 7.92 4.11
CA ALA A 101 8.11 9.30 4.41
C ALA A 101 7.06 10.04 5.26
N PHE A 102 5.76 9.79 5.03
CA PHE A 102 4.70 10.35 5.88
C PHE A 102 4.75 9.81 7.31
N ARG A 103 4.89 8.49 7.49
CA ARG A 103 5.01 7.85 8.82
C ARG A 103 6.24 8.40 9.55
N ASP A 104 7.37 8.44 8.87
CA ASP A 104 8.65 8.81 9.47
C ASP A 104 8.64 10.28 9.89
N SER A 105 7.97 11.15 9.11
CA SER A 105 7.76 12.56 9.50
C SER A 105 7.05 12.75 10.84
N ILE A 106 6.22 11.78 11.27
CA ILE A 106 5.50 11.78 12.54
C ILE A 106 6.40 11.25 13.65
N LEU A 107 7.14 10.17 13.38
CA LEU A 107 7.98 9.50 14.38
C LEU A 107 9.27 10.28 14.71
N ASP A 108 9.74 11.11 13.79
CA ASP A 108 10.86 12.02 14.04
C ASP A 108 10.55 13.08 15.11
N GLU A 109 9.27 13.43 15.28
CA GLU A 109 8.82 14.43 16.26
C GLU A 109 8.35 13.81 17.58
N PHE A 110 7.86 12.57 17.54
CA PHE A 110 7.21 11.93 18.67
C PHE A 110 7.66 10.48 18.88
N ASP A 111 7.96 10.12 20.12
CA ASP A 111 8.22 8.74 20.54
C ASP A 111 6.90 7.96 20.68
N TYR A 112 6.31 7.60 19.54
CA TYR A 112 5.06 6.85 19.46
C TYR A 112 5.31 5.38 19.17
N LYS A 113 4.45 4.52 19.73
CA LYS A 113 4.49 3.09 19.46
C LYS A 113 3.83 2.80 18.11
N VAL A 114 4.54 2.06 17.26
CA VAL A 114 4.09 1.67 15.93
C VAL A 114 3.69 0.20 15.93
N LEU A 115 2.50 -0.09 15.39
CA LEU A 115 1.98 -1.44 15.23
C LEU A 115 1.57 -1.69 13.77
N ASN A 116 2.26 -2.62 13.11
CA ASN A 116 1.86 -3.12 11.80
C ASN A 116 0.70 -4.11 11.96
N LYS A 117 -0.44 -3.85 11.32
CA LYS A 117 -1.64 -4.68 11.41
C LYS A 117 -2.00 -5.20 10.03
N SER A 118 -2.03 -6.53 9.85
CA SER A 118 -2.44 -7.14 8.58
C SER A 118 -2.94 -8.57 8.79
N THR A 119 -3.93 -8.96 7.99
CA THR A 119 -4.32 -10.37 7.79
C THR A 119 -4.19 -10.78 6.32
N GLU A 120 -3.41 -10.02 5.56
CA GLU A 120 -3.35 -10.04 4.10
C GLU A 120 -1.92 -10.18 3.59
N GLU A 121 -1.75 -11.08 2.62
CA GLU A 121 -0.45 -11.37 1.99
C GLU A 121 -0.18 -10.50 0.76
N ILE A 122 -1.23 -10.10 0.03
CA ILE A 122 -1.11 -9.46 -1.30
C ILE A 122 -1.86 -8.13 -1.33
N TYR A 123 -3.19 -8.14 -1.23
CA TYR A 123 -3.98 -6.91 -1.39
C TYR A 123 -4.14 -6.18 -0.06
N SER A 124 -3.92 -4.87 -0.03
CA SER A 124 -3.87 -4.04 1.19
C SER A 124 -5.22 -3.43 1.59
N ILE A 125 -6.29 -4.22 1.59
CA ILE A 125 -7.66 -3.72 1.88
C ILE A 125 -7.85 -3.45 3.37
N ARG A 126 -7.14 -4.19 4.22
CA ARG A 126 -7.23 -4.16 5.69
C ARG A 126 -5.87 -4.00 6.38
N ARG A 127 -4.78 -4.03 5.62
CA ARG A 127 -3.42 -3.72 6.07
C ARG A 127 -3.31 -2.24 6.47
N LYS A 128 -2.79 -1.99 7.66
CA LYS A 128 -2.53 -0.64 8.17
C LYS A 128 -1.33 -0.60 9.10
N ILE A 129 -0.77 0.59 9.24
CA ILE A 129 0.15 0.95 10.31
C ILE A 129 -0.66 1.75 11.33
N GLU A 130 -0.61 1.34 12.59
CA GLU A 130 -1.27 2.01 13.70
C GLU A 130 -0.20 2.70 14.57
N ILE A 131 -0.33 4.01 14.72
CA ILE A 131 0.52 4.86 15.57
C ILE A 131 -0.25 5.15 16.85
N GLU A 132 0.15 4.51 17.95
CA GLU A 132 -0.42 4.69 19.28
C GLU A 132 0.16 5.94 19.94
N LYS A 133 -0.73 6.81 20.42
CA LYS A 133 -0.40 8.06 21.09
C LYS A 133 -0.86 8.00 22.54
N ASN A 134 -0.01 8.41 23.48
CA ASN A 134 -0.36 8.38 24.90
C ASN A 134 -1.60 9.23 25.19
N GLY A 135 -2.68 8.60 25.67
CA GLY A 135 -3.91 9.28 26.05
C GLY A 135 -4.79 9.74 24.88
N HIS A 136 -4.50 9.33 23.65
CA HIS A 136 -5.28 9.69 22.45
C HIS A 136 -5.63 8.46 21.60
N GLU A 137 -6.67 8.60 20.78
CA GLU A 137 -7.01 7.60 19.77
C GLU A 137 -5.84 7.40 18.78
N PRO A 138 -5.59 6.16 18.33
CA PRO A 138 -4.50 5.88 17.43
C PRO A 138 -4.73 6.51 16.05
N THR A 139 -3.64 6.88 15.39
CA THR A 139 -3.66 7.25 13.97
C THR A 139 -3.40 6.01 13.12
N ASN A 140 -4.21 5.81 12.10
CA ASN A 140 -4.07 4.72 11.13
C ASN A 140 -3.52 5.25 9.82
N ILE A 141 -2.50 4.59 9.27
CA ILE A 141 -1.95 4.83 7.94
C ILE A 141 -2.23 3.59 7.08
N TRP A 142 -2.87 3.80 5.92
CA TRP A 142 -3.30 2.75 5.01
C TRP A 142 -2.56 2.90 3.68
N HIS A 143 -1.60 2.02 3.43
CA HIS A 143 -0.89 1.93 2.15
C HIS A 143 -1.70 1.10 1.16
N ILE A 144 -2.71 1.72 0.54
CA ILE A 144 -3.73 1.01 -0.24
C ILE A 144 -3.17 0.38 -1.52
N HIS A 145 -2.04 0.87 -2.04
CA HIS A 145 -1.35 0.26 -3.19
C HIS A 145 -0.16 -0.65 -2.80
N GLY A 146 -0.03 -1.00 -1.51
CA GLY A 146 1.09 -1.77 -0.99
C GLY A 146 2.20 -0.90 -0.41
N GLU A 147 3.19 -1.57 0.21
CA GLU A 147 4.24 -0.90 0.99
C GLU A 147 5.60 -1.59 0.83
N ILE A 148 6.68 -0.81 0.98
CA ILE A 148 8.05 -1.27 0.70
C ILE A 148 8.54 -2.41 1.62
N GLN A 149 8.08 -2.51 2.88
CA GLN A 149 8.45 -3.66 3.74
C GLN A 149 7.74 -4.96 3.34
N HIS A 150 6.72 -4.89 2.49
CA HIS A 150 6.00 -6.06 1.99
C HIS A 150 5.89 -6.00 0.46
N PRO A 151 6.99 -6.21 -0.29
CA PRO A 151 7.03 -5.98 -1.73
C PRO A 151 5.93 -6.72 -2.52
N LYS A 152 5.51 -7.91 -2.09
CA LYS A 152 4.39 -8.66 -2.71
C LYS A 152 3.09 -7.86 -2.82
N THR A 153 2.91 -6.88 -1.95
CA THR A 153 1.71 -6.03 -1.88
C THR A 153 1.74 -4.86 -2.86
N ILE A 154 2.90 -4.52 -3.41
CA ILE A 154 3.07 -3.40 -4.33
C ILE A 154 2.26 -3.64 -5.61
N MET A 155 1.42 -2.66 -5.98
CA MET A 155 0.52 -2.71 -7.13
C MET A 155 0.92 -1.71 -8.21
N LEU A 156 1.24 -2.21 -9.40
CA LEU A 156 1.58 -1.41 -10.60
C LEU A 156 0.91 -1.93 -11.88
N GLY A 157 0.88 -3.25 -12.07
CA GLY A 157 0.24 -3.90 -13.21
C GLY A 157 -1.28 -3.79 -13.22
N LEU A 158 -1.89 -3.88 -14.41
CA LEU A 158 -3.35 -3.81 -14.56
C LEU A 158 -4.02 -5.02 -13.91
N ASP A 159 -3.37 -6.18 -13.98
CA ASP A 159 -3.76 -7.41 -13.31
C ASP A 159 -3.93 -7.24 -11.78
N HIS A 160 -3.03 -6.50 -11.13
CA HIS A 160 -3.13 -6.19 -9.70
C HIS A 160 -4.38 -5.41 -9.37
N TYR A 161 -4.64 -4.33 -10.11
CA TYR A 161 -5.82 -3.48 -9.90
C TYR A 161 -7.11 -4.28 -10.12
N CYS A 162 -7.14 -5.13 -11.15
CA CYS A 162 -8.27 -6.04 -11.39
C CYS A 162 -8.45 -7.03 -10.23
N GLY A 163 -7.34 -7.58 -9.71
CA GLY A 163 -7.33 -8.47 -8.55
C GLY A 163 -7.86 -7.81 -7.28
N GLU A 164 -7.44 -6.57 -7.01
CA GLU A 164 -7.91 -5.79 -5.87
C GLU A 164 -9.41 -5.48 -5.96
N ILE A 165 -9.90 -5.07 -7.14
CA ILE A 165 -11.33 -4.87 -7.39
C ILE A 165 -12.12 -6.16 -7.07
N GLY A 166 -11.59 -7.32 -7.48
CA GLY A 166 -12.20 -8.61 -7.15
C GLY A 166 -12.28 -8.88 -5.64
N LYS A 167 -11.27 -8.45 -4.87
CA LYS A 167 -11.27 -8.55 -3.41
C LYS A 167 -12.22 -7.55 -2.75
N ILE A 168 -12.30 -6.32 -3.25
CA ILE A 168 -13.28 -5.32 -2.80
C ILE A 168 -14.70 -5.82 -3.05
N ASP A 169 -15.00 -6.37 -4.22
CA ASP A 169 -16.31 -6.97 -4.52
C ASP A 169 -16.63 -8.13 -3.55
N ALA A 170 -15.64 -8.99 -3.28
CA ALA A 170 -15.80 -10.04 -2.28
C ALA A 170 -16.06 -9.47 -0.88
N PHE A 171 -15.41 -8.39 -0.49
CA PHE A 171 -15.61 -7.72 0.79
C PHE A 171 -17.04 -7.16 0.91
N ILE A 172 -17.49 -6.42 -0.10
CA ILE A 172 -18.83 -5.81 -0.15
C ILE A 172 -19.91 -6.89 -0.04
N LYS A 173 -19.78 -7.99 -0.80
CA LYS A 173 -20.74 -9.10 -0.85
C LYS A 173 -20.61 -10.10 0.30
N GLY A 174 -19.69 -9.89 1.25
CA GLY A 174 -19.46 -10.81 2.36
C GLY A 174 -18.89 -12.17 1.91
N ARG A 175 -18.21 -12.23 0.76
CA ARG A 175 -17.51 -13.42 0.25
C ARG A 175 -16.03 -13.42 0.63
N TYR A 176 -15.53 -12.31 1.17
CA TYR A 176 -14.14 -12.15 1.58
C TYR A 176 -13.80 -13.09 2.75
N LYS A 177 -12.65 -13.77 2.62
CA LYS A 177 -12.11 -14.72 3.59
C LYS A 177 -10.70 -14.30 3.99
N TYR A 178 -10.37 -14.48 5.27
CA TYR A 178 -9.04 -14.23 5.83
C TYR A 178 -8.73 -15.29 6.89
N SER A 179 -7.46 -15.47 7.21
CA SER A 179 -7.01 -16.44 8.20
C SER A 179 -6.51 -15.73 9.46
N VAL A 180 -6.96 -16.20 10.61
CA VAL A 180 -6.51 -15.78 11.94
C VAL A 180 -6.19 -17.03 12.73
N ASP A 181 -4.97 -17.15 13.24
CA ASP A 181 -4.52 -18.31 14.04
C ASP A 181 -4.82 -19.65 13.36
N GLY A 182 -4.60 -19.71 12.04
CA GLY A 182 -4.84 -20.90 11.22
C GLY A 182 -6.32 -21.18 10.91
N LYS A 183 -7.26 -20.38 11.43
CA LYS A 183 -8.69 -20.51 11.17
C LYS A 183 -9.15 -19.52 10.11
N THR A 184 -9.78 -20.03 9.06
CA THR A 184 -10.42 -19.20 8.05
C THR A 184 -11.71 -18.59 8.61
N LYS A 185 -11.80 -17.26 8.56
CA LYS A 185 -12.99 -16.49 8.90
C LYS A 185 -13.57 -15.86 7.63
N LYS A 186 -14.89 -15.69 7.61
CA LYS A 186 -15.65 -15.03 6.53
C LYS A 186 -16.29 -13.77 7.11
N LEU A 187 -16.22 -12.66 6.38
CA LEU A 187 -16.85 -11.42 6.80
C LEU A 187 -18.33 -11.40 6.43
N LYS A 188 -19.13 -10.71 7.25
CA LYS A 188 -20.49 -10.31 6.87
C LYS A 188 -20.41 -9.39 5.65
N SER A 189 -21.47 -9.34 4.86
CA SER A 189 -21.60 -8.34 3.80
C SER A 189 -21.68 -6.93 4.39
N VAL A 190 -21.31 -5.91 3.61
CA VAL A 190 -21.45 -4.52 4.05
C VAL A 190 -22.92 -4.19 4.35
N LYS A 191 -23.86 -4.74 3.58
CA LYS A 191 -25.30 -4.59 3.85
C LYS A 191 -25.67 -5.09 5.24
N GLU A 192 -25.23 -6.30 5.62
CA GLU A 192 -25.51 -6.86 6.94
C GLU A 192 -24.87 -6.03 8.06
N LYS A 193 -23.63 -5.56 7.87
CA LYS A 193 -22.94 -4.69 8.83
C LYS A 193 -23.73 -3.40 9.10
N LEU A 194 -24.23 -2.76 8.04
CA LEU A 194 -25.03 -1.54 8.15
C LEU A 194 -26.37 -1.79 8.85
N ILE A 195 -27.04 -2.91 8.56
CA ILE A 195 -28.29 -3.28 9.23
C ILE A 195 -28.08 -3.54 10.72
N LEU A 196 -26.98 -4.22 11.07
CA LEU A 196 -26.66 -4.60 12.45
C LEU A 196 -25.93 -3.51 13.23
N ASN A 197 -25.46 -2.45 12.55
CA ASN A 197 -24.55 -1.45 13.09
C ASN A 197 -23.27 -2.07 13.72
N GLU A 198 -22.71 -3.09 13.06
CA GLU A 198 -21.53 -3.82 13.50
C GLU A 198 -20.38 -3.65 12.50
N LEU A 199 -19.22 -3.19 12.97
CA LEU A 199 -17.97 -3.14 12.18
C LEU A 199 -17.14 -4.42 12.38
N ASP A 200 -16.27 -4.72 11.41
CA ASP A 200 -15.57 -6.00 11.36
C ASP A 200 -14.59 -6.24 12.52
N GLY A 201 -14.09 -5.19 13.16
CA GLY A 201 -13.20 -5.27 14.32
C GLY A 201 -11.88 -6.02 14.10
N VAL A 202 -11.59 -6.50 12.88
CA VAL A 202 -10.47 -7.41 12.57
C VAL A 202 -9.31 -6.80 11.79
N SER A 203 -9.39 -5.53 11.37
CA SER A 203 -8.20 -4.81 10.85
C SER A 203 -7.18 -4.46 11.95
N SER A 204 -7.31 -5.06 13.13
CA SER A 204 -6.61 -4.75 14.39
C SER A 204 -5.59 -5.83 14.81
N GLN A 205 -5.43 -6.90 14.04
CA GLN A 205 -4.49 -7.96 14.38
C GLN A 205 -3.06 -7.64 13.92
N PRO A 206 -2.03 -7.93 14.75
CA PRO A 206 -0.64 -7.74 14.35
C PRO A 206 -0.35 -8.51 13.05
N ALA A 207 0.41 -7.90 12.14
CA ALA A 207 0.98 -8.61 11.01
C ALA A 207 1.87 -9.76 11.54
N LYS A 208 1.79 -10.93 10.91
CA LYS A 208 2.66 -12.08 11.22
C LYS A 208 4.03 -11.93 10.58
#